data_AF-A0A9D1L630-F1
#
_entry.id   AF-A0A9D1L630-F1
#
_cell.length_a   1.000
_cell.length_b   1.000
_cell.length_c   1.000
_cell.angle_alpha   90.00
_cell.angle_beta   90.00
_cell.angle_gamma   90.00
#
_symmetry.space_group_name_H-M   'P 1'
#
loop_
_entity.id
_entity.type
_entity.pdbx_description
1 polymer ?
#
loop_
_entity_poly.entity_id
_entity_poly.type
_entity_poly.pdbx_seq_one_letter_code
_entity_poly.pdbx_strand_id
1 'polypeptide(L)'
;MLLCMMLCIGLMPAMAFAADDPVITNVTATRDSETTATITFDSSQDGSVAIAFKNSDGTFELYIGDKDGVTAGKNVIKYEFLEGSDAKEIAVYFGTNESDFDALYSSQNPLDMPGAVKGTVPPVHTCAASGEWKYDGDNHWKLCGICGNRVDEAAHSGGTATCTEQAICETCQQPYGSVDPDNHTGKIVWTQTETGHSSAYDCCGAEVIAEENHEWTDGVCSECSYECRHTGGTATCTEQATCTNCGSAYGALGQHALTEHTYKAPTCTETGNEQYWECSVCDRLFSDEQGSDTTTVEEVTIAQTGHDWSAPVWNWSEDGKTASAAFTCENDGAHTQSVDADITGEEKDSASCTEAGTTAYTARVTFGGTEYSSQKDVKDISPLGHSMQKTDRADATCTAPGKEAYYTCEVCGKHFEDEEGSREIANLDEYGIIPTTDHEAGAEWKSDETGHWKECLNCGDKMNEVAHTYEWVTDKEPTATEEGSRHEECTVCGYVGETETIAATGTTETPSDPGQTEETPSAADDTEGSATDNKTGPETGDSSNPALWITLLLLSLGGLTGVIIYSGKRKAA
;
A
#
# COMPACT_ATOMS: atom_id res chain seq x y z
N MET A 1 68.01 42.67 -155.54
CA MET A 1 69.33 42.30 -156.08
C MET A 1 70.39 42.79 -155.11
N LEU A 2 71.25 41.90 -154.60
CA LEU A 2 72.49 42.13 -153.82
C LEU A 2 72.49 42.90 -152.47
N LEU A 3 73.29 42.34 -151.53
CA LEU A 3 74.14 42.90 -150.46
C LEU A 3 73.64 44.07 -149.55
N CYS A 4 73.50 43.96 -148.22
CA CYS A 4 74.39 43.52 -147.11
C CYS A 4 75.37 44.61 -146.56
N MET A 5 75.69 44.47 -145.25
CA MET A 5 76.74 45.13 -144.43
C MET A 5 76.53 46.53 -143.80
N MET A 6 76.02 46.51 -142.56
CA MET A 6 76.70 46.91 -141.28
C MET A 6 77.84 47.95 -141.32
N LEU A 7 77.76 48.98 -140.45
CA LEU A 7 78.38 48.95 -139.09
C LEU A 7 77.76 50.02 -138.16
N CYS A 8 78.16 50.05 -136.88
CA CYS A 8 77.49 50.78 -135.79
C CYS A 8 78.30 51.98 -135.25
N ILE A 9 77.61 52.91 -134.58
CA ILE A 9 77.85 53.42 -133.20
C ILE A 9 76.61 54.30 -132.84
N GLY A 10 76.20 54.35 -131.58
CA GLY A 10 74.93 55.00 -131.16
C GLY A 10 75.00 55.74 -129.82
N LEU A 11 73.86 56.22 -129.34
CA LEU A 11 73.71 56.96 -128.07
C LEU A 11 72.34 56.70 -127.43
N MET A 12 72.38 56.29 -126.14
CA MET A 12 71.35 56.36 -125.08
C MET A 12 69.95 55.74 -125.31
N PRO A 13 69.42 54.96 -124.34
CA PRO A 13 68.02 54.52 -124.36
C PRO A 13 67.08 55.60 -123.79
N ALA A 14 65.85 55.66 -124.30
CA ALA A 14 64.76 56.32 -123.60
C ALA A 14 64.29 55.41 -122.44
N MET A 15 64.14 55.97 -121.24
CA MET A 15 63.43 55.29 -120.15
C MET A 15 61.93 55.28 -120.48
N ALA A 16 61.37 54.09 -120.69
CA ALA A 16 59.92 53.93 -120.74
C ALA A 16 59.41 53.80 -119.31
N PHE A 17 58.58 54.75 -118.86
CA PHE A 17 57.75 54.54 -117.68
C PHE A 17 56.80 53.38 -117.96
N ALA A 18 56.88 52.32 -117.17
CA ALA A 18 55.89 51.26 -117.17
C ALA A 18 54.59 51.80 -116.58
N ALA A 19 53.46 51.46 -117.19
CA ALA A 19 52.14 51.75 -116.65
C ALA A 19 51.70 50.56 -115.78
N ASP A 20 52.24 50.49 -114.57
CA ASP A 20 51.71 49.62 -113.51
C ASP A 20 50.45 50.26 -112.89
N ASP A 21 49.63 49.45 -112.21
CA ASP A 21 48.33 49.88 -111.66
C ASP A 21 48.44 51.02 -110.63
N PRO A 22 47.41 51.89 -110.50
CA PRO A 22 47.46 53.04 -109.60
C PRO A 22 47.60 52.63 -108.14
N VAL A 23 48.74 53.00 -107.55
CA VAL A 23 49.11 52.76 -106.14
C VAL A 23 48.14 53.44 -105.15
N ILE A 24 47.47 54.51 -105.58
CA ILE A 24 46.54 55.32 -104.78
C ILE A 24 45.09 55.03 -105.19
N THR A 25 44.19 54.92 -104.21
CA THR A 25 42.74 54.79 -104.42
C THR A 25 41.95 55.63 -103.40
N ASN A 26 40.62 55.70 -103.58
CA ASN A 26 39.68 56.31 -102.63
C ASN A 26 39.98 57.78 -102.25
N VAL A 27 40.58 58.55 -103.17
CA VAL A 27 40.91 59.98 -103.00
C VAL A 27 39.64 60.77 -102.72
N THR A 28 39.52 61.24 -101.49
CA THR A 28 38.42 62.06 -100.97
C THR A 28 39.00 63.28 -100.27
N ALA A 29 38.51 64.48 -100.62
CA ALA A 29 38.89 65.70 -99.92
C ALA A 29 37.71 66.18 -99.08
N THR A 30 37.96 66.58 -97.84
CA THR A 30 37.00 67.29 -96.98
C THR A 30 37.53 68.70 -96.76
N ARG A 31 36.73 69.74 -97.03
CA ARG A 31 37.13 71.12 -96.80
C ARG A 31 36.71 71.54 -95.39
N ASP A 32 37.66 71.47 -94.46
CA ASP A 32 37.41 71.69 -93.03
C ASP A 32 37.21 73.17 -92.68
N SER A 33 37.78 74.08 -93.48
CA SER A 33 37.59 75.52 -93.35
C SER A 33 37.78 76.24 -94.71
N GLU A 34 37.71 77.57 -94.72
CA GLU A 34 37.98 78.35 -95.94
C GLU A 34 39.44 78.19 -96.41
N THR A 35 40.40 78.00 -95.50
CA THR A 35 41.84 77.88 -95.83
C THR A 35 42.41 76.46 -95.74
N THR A 36 41.68 75.52 -95.11
CA THR A 36 42.18 74.16 -94.85
C THR A 36 41.32 73.06 -95.47
N ALA A 37 41.97 72.01 -95.99
CA ALA A 37 41.31 70.77 -96.39
C ALA A 37 42.09 69.53 -95.95
N THR A 38 41.36 68.49 -95.55
CA THR A 38 41.86 67.17 -95.21
C THR A 38 41.65 66.23 -96.40
N ILE A 39 42.75 65.80 -97.02
CA ILE A 39 42.78 64.84 -98.13
C ILE A 39 43.00 63.45 -97.54
N THR A 40 42.05 62.56 -97.78
CA THR A 40 42.09 61.16 -97.37
C THR A 40 42.21 60.27 -98.61
N PHE A 41 43.13 59.31 -98.59
CA PHE A 41 43.32 58.34 -99.67
C PHE A 41 43.94 57.06 -99.14
N ASP A 42 43.74 55.95 -99.85
CA ASP A 42 44.36 54.66 -99.52
C ASP A 42 45.55 54.41 -100.46
N SER A 43 46.72 54.10 -99.89
CA SER A 43 47.93 53.71 -100.63
C SER A 43 48.19 52.21 -100.51
N SER A 44 48.64 51.55 -101.57
CA SER A 44 49.03 50.13 -101.52
C SER A 44 50.45 49.88 -100.99
N GLN A 45 51.30 50.91 -100.93
CA GLN A 45 52.70 50.82 -100.47
C GLN A 45 53.19 52.14 -99.85
N ASP A 46 54.36 52.10 -99.20
CA ASP A 46 55.02 53.27 -98.61
C ASP A 46 55.72 54.13 -99.70
N GLY A 47 55.74 55.46 -99.54
CA GLY A 47 56.46 56.36 -100.45
C GLY A 47 56.15 57.85 -100.29
N SER A 48 56.30 58.59 -101.39
CA SER A 48 56.07 60.03 -101.48
C SER A 48 54.79 60.32 -102.29
N VAL A 49 54.15 61.46 -102.05
CA VAL A 49 53.03 61.93 -102.90
C VAL A 49 53.18 63.38 -103.35
N ALA A 50 52.51 63.70 -104.45
CA ALA A 50 52.24 65.07 -104.87
C ALA A 50 50.72 65.27 -105.05
N ILE A 51 50.23 66.47 -104.77
CA ILE A 51 48.81 66.82 -104.86
C ILE A 51 48.67 68.03 -105.80
N ALA A 52 47.82 67.91 -106.82
CA ALA A 52 47.48 69.01 -107.71
C ALA A 52 46.01 69.42 -107.52
N PHE A 53 45.79 70.70 -107.24
CA PHE A 53 44.46 71.33 -107.21
C PHE A 53 44.23 72.14 -108.48
N LYS A 54 42.98 72.23 -108.91
CA LYS A 54 42.56 73.08 -110.03
C LYS A 54 41.42 73.99 -109.62
N ASN A 55 41.69 75.29 -109.66
CA ASN A 55 40.73 76.37 -109.45
C ASN A 55 39.80 76.47 -110.67
N SER A 56 38.62 77.08 -110.51
CA SER A 56 37.61 77.11 -111.58
C SER A 56 37.85 78.17 -112.65
N ASP A 57 38.85 79.03 -112.47
CA ASP A 57 39.43 79.88 -113.52
C ASP A 57 40.40 79.11 -114.45
N GLY A 58 40.75 77.87 -114.10
CA GLY A 58 41.68 77.01 -114.84
C GLY A 58 43.14 77.12 -114.41
N THR A 59 43.45 77.87 -113.34
CA THR A 59 44.78 77.83 -112.72
C THR A 59 44.99 76.53 -111.92
N PHE A 60 46.26 76.14 -111.77
CA PHE A 60 46.66 74.94 -111.04
C PHE A 60 47.59 75.32 -109.88
N GLU A 61 47.37 74.71 -108.73
CA GLU A 61 48.24 74.78 -107.56
C GLU A 61 48.83 73.39 -107.30
N LEU A 62 50.16 73.27 -107.31
CA LEU A 62 50.87 72.02 -107.07
C LEU A 62 51.50 72.04 -105.67
N TYR A 63 51.04 71.14 -104.80
CA TYR A 63 51.56 70.94 -103.46
C TYR A 63 52.25 69.57 -103.36
N ILE A 64 53.58 69.55 -103.28
CA ILE A 64 54.36 68.33 -103.02
C ILE A 64 54.59 68.19 -101.51
N GLY A 65 53.51 67.86 -100.80
CA GLY A 65 53.48 67.65 -99.36
C GLY A 65 54.07 66.31 -98.93
N ASP A 66 54.72 66.31 -97.77
CA ASP A 66 55.22 65.14 -97.03
C ASP A 66 55.92 64.07 -97.88
N LYS A 67 57.11 64.44 -98.36
CA LYS A 67 57.99 63.61 -99.21
C LYS A 67 58.40 62.28 -98.57
N ASP A 68 58.38 62.17 -97.24
CA ASP A 68 58.90 61.04 -96.45
C ASP A 68 57.90 60.55 -95.40
N GLY A 69 56.61 60.36 -95.75
CA GLY A 69 55.57 60.10 -94.73
C GLY A 69 54.32 59.29 -95.11
N VAL A 70 54.13 58.87 -96.36
CA VAL A 70 52.94 58.08 -96.76
C VAL A 70 53.23 56.59 -96.61
N THR A 71 52.35 55.86 -95.91
CA THR A 71 52.48 54.42 -95.66
C THR A 71 51.36 53.61 -96.31
N ALA A 72 51.56 52.31 -96.52
CA ALA A 72 50.52 51.39 -96.96
C ALA A 72 49.28 51.42 -96.04
N GLY A 73 48.09 51.55 -96.62
CA GLY A 73 46.82 51.74 -95.91
C GLY A 73 46.24 53.14 -96.07
N LYS A 74 45.39 53.54 -95.12
CA LYS A 74 44.63 54.79 -95.18
C LYS A 74 45.44 55.97 -94.65
N ASN A 75 45.73 56.93 -95.53
CA ASN A 75 46.48 58.14 -95.23
C ASN A 75 45.54 59.35 -95.13
N VAL A 76 45.94 60.34 -94.33
CA VAL A 76 45.17 61.56 -94.06
C VAL A 76 46.15 62.75 -94.03
N ILE A 77 46.22 63.50 -95.12
CA ILE A 77 47.07 64.69 -95.25
C ILE A 77 46.23 65.95 -95.04
N LYS A 78 46.74 66.91 -94.26
CA LYS A 78 46.15 68.24 -94.16
C LYS A 78 46.88 69.22 -95.06
N TYR A 79 46.13 70.02 -95.79
CA TYR A 79 46.64 71.13 -96.59
C TYR A 79 46.04 72.43 -96.07
N GLU A 80 46.90 73.40 -95.72
CA GLU A 80 46.53 74.60 -94.94
C GLU A 80 46.68 75.91 -95.73
N PHE A 81 46.84 75.83 -97.06
CA PHE A 81 47.20 76.96 -97.93
C PHE A 81 46.17 77.28 -99.03
N LEU A 82 44.88 76.96 -98.82
CA LEU A 82 43.79 77.20 -99.79
C LEU A 82 43.18 78.62 -99.72
N GLU A 83 43.90 79.62 -99.22
CA GLU A 83 43.36 80.98 -99.01
C GLU A 83 43.00 81.65 -100.35
N GLY A 84 41.70 81.69 -100.66
CA GLY A 84 41.16 82.20 -101.92
C GLY A 84 40.95 81.14 -103.03
N SER A 85 41.41 79.90 -102.85
CA SER A 85 41.22 78.82 -103.82
C SER A 85 39.76 78.33 -103.85
N ASP A 86 39.16 78.26 -105.03
CA ASP A 86 37.81 77.70 -105.26
C ASP A 86 37.84 76.29 -105.85
N ALA A 87 38.95 75.55 -105.66
CA ALA A 87 39.24 74.28 -106.31
C ALA A 87 38.13 73.22 -106.13
N LYS A 88 37.80 72.55 -107.26
CA LYS A 88 36.71 71.56 -107.38
C LYS A 88 37.22 70.17 -107.72
N GLU A 89 38.35 70.12 -108.42
CA GLU A 89 39.04 68.89 -108.84
C GLU A 89 40.40 68.81 -108.14
N ILE A 90 40.74 67.61 -107.66
CA ILE A 90 42.01 67.27 -107.05
C ILE A 90 42.56 66.02 -107.76
N ALA A 91 43.87 65.95 -107.99
CA ALA A 91 44.57 64.70 -108.26
C ALA A 91 45.71 64.46 -107.27
N VAL A 92 45.89 63.20 -106.90
CA VAL A 92 47.03 62.71 -106.13
C VAL A 92 47.91 61.86 -107.04
N TYR A 93 49.23 62.03 -106.91
CA TYR A 93 50.28 61.28 -107.61
C TYR A 93 51.12 60.57 -106.56
N PHE A 94 51.59 59.37 -106.87
CA PHE A 94 52.53 58.62 -106.05
C PHE A 94 53.91 58.59 -106.72
N GLY A 95 54.96 58.61 -105.91
CA GLY A 95 56.34 58.45 -106.33
C GLY A 95 57.18 57.77 -105.25
N THR A 96 58.35 57.29 -105.64
CA THR A 96 59.32 56.61 -104.75
C THR A 96 60.41 57.53 -104.23
N ASN A 97 60.57 58.70 -104.87
CA ASN A 97 61.56 59.71 -104.55
C ASN A 97 61.14 61.08 -105.12
N GLU A 98 61.78 62.18 -104.72
CA GLU A 98 61.41 63.53 -105.17
C GLU A 98 61.58 63.74 -106.69
N SER A 99 62.62 63.16 -107.32
CA SER A 99 62.86 63.34 -108.77
C SER A 99 61.86 62.62 -109.68
N ASP A 100 61.06 61.69 -109.16
CA ASP A 100 59.90 61.14 -109.89
C ASP A 100 58.88 62.25 -110.24
N PHE A 101 58.88 63.36 -109.49
CA PHE A 101 57.96 64.49 -109.66
C PHE A 101 58.51 65.66 -110.49
N ASP A 102 59.78 65.63 -110.95
CA ASP A 102 60.39 66.74 -111.71
C ASP A 102 59.59 67.11 -112.97
N ALA A 103 58.90 66.13 -113.57
CA ALA A 103 58.03 66.32 -114.73
C ALA A 103 56.76 67.14 -114.43
N LEU A 104 56.25 67.13 -113.18
CA LEU A 104 55.05 67.89 -112.79
C LEU A 104 55.33 69.40 -112.81
N TYR A 105 56.50 69.84 -112.32
CA TYR A 105 56.90 71.26 -112.30
C TYR A 105 57.03 71.88 -113.70
N SER A 106 57.23 71.07 -114.74
CA SER A 106 57.35 71.52 -116.13
C SER A 106 56.08 71.31 -116.96
N SER A 107 55.00 70.81 -116.35
CA SER A 107 53.74 70.50 -117.04
C SER A 107 52.83 71.73 -117.20
N GLN A 108 52.16 71.84 -118.34
CA GLN A 108 51.10 72.85 -118.55
C GLN A 108 49.72 72.41 -118.08
N ASN A 109 49.55 71.14 -117.69
CA ASN A 109 48.33 70.60 -117.10
C ASN A 109 48.68 69.35 -116.27
N PRO A 110 48.89 69.47 -114.94
CA PRO A 110 49.20 68.33 -114.10
C PRO A 110 48.10 67.26 -114.12
N LEU A 111 46.82 67.65 -113.99
CA LEU A 111 45.69 66.74 -113.76
C LEU A 111 45.53 65.63 -114.81
N ASP A 112 46.00 65.84 -116.03
CA ASP A 112 45.87 64.88 -117.14
C ASP A 112 47.20 64.16 -117.48
N MET A 113 48.20 64.24 -116.60
CA MET A 113 49.40 63.42 -116.68
C MET A 113 49.12 61.95 -116.28
N PRO A 114 49.83 60.97 -116.88
CA PRO A 114 49.74 59.57 -116.46
C PRO A 114 50.03 59.38 -114.96
N GLY A 115 49.32 58.47 -114.31
CA GLY A 115 49.45 58.20 -112.86
C GLY A 115 48.58 59.08 -111.94
N ALA A 116 47.84 60.06 -112.48
CA ALA A 116 46.92 60.91 -111.71
C ALA A 116 45.70 60.12 -111.18
N VAL A 117 45.48 60.13 -109.86
CA VAL A 117 44.26 59.58 -109.23
C VAL A 117 43.36 60.72 -108.77
N LYS A 118 42.19 60.87 -109.40
CA LYS A 118 41.31 62.04 -109.26
C LYS A 118 40.26 61.86 -108.16
N GLY A 119 39.99 62.95 -107.43
CA GLY A 119 38.92 63.06 -106.43
C GLY A 119 38.10 64.34 -106.61
N THR A 120 37.17 64.59 -105.68
CA THR A 120 36.33 65.81 -105.65
C THR A 120 36.40 66.50 -104.29
N VAL A 121 36.17 67.82 -104.28
CA VAL A 121 36.13 68.66 -103.07
C VAL A 121 34.68 69.17 -102.85
N PRO A 122 34.02 68.87 -101.72
CA PRO A 122 32.66 69.30 -101.45
C PRO A 122 32.61 70.75 -100.93
N PRO A 123 31.46 71.46 -101.09
CA PRO A 123 31.31 72.84 -100.63
C PRO A 123 31.06 72.97 -99.12
N VAL A 124 31.45 74.12 -98.58
CA VAL A 124 31.30 74.48 -97.16
C VAL A 124 29.82 74.59 -96.76
N HIS A 125 29.45 74.00 -95.63
CA HIS A 125 28.12 74.12 -95.01
C HIS A 125 28.20 73.92 -93.48
N THR A 126 27.21 74.43 -92.75
CA THR A 126 27.06 74.17 -91.31
C THR A 126 26.33 72.85 -91.06
N CYS A 127 26.89 71.98 -90.22
CA CYS A 127 26.24 70.73 -89.82
C CYS A 127 25.04 71.02 -88.91
N ALA A 128 23.89 70.41 -89.20
CA ALA A 128 22.67 70.49 -88.39
C ALA A 128 22.07 69.10 -88.14
N ALA A 129 21.60 68.85 -86.92
CA ALA A 129 21.06 67.58 -86.48
C ALA A 129 19.73 67.22 -87.15
N SER A 130 19.59 65.95 -87.54
CA SER A 130 18.40 65.46 -88.24
C SER A 130 18.06 64.03 -87.86
N GLY A 131 16.78 63.66 -88.01
CA GLY A 131 16.28 62.30 -87.78
C GLY A 131 16.17 61.88 -86.32
N GLU A 132 16.07 60.56 -86.15
CA GLU A 132 16.03 59.86 -84.86
C GLU A 132 17.39 59.89 -84.16
N TRP A 133 17.38 59.74 -82.83
CA TRP A 133 18.59 59.48 -82.07
C TRP A 133 19.26 58.18 -82.51
N LYS A 134 20.60 58.20 -82.53
CA LYS A 134 21.47 57.02 -82.53
C LYS A 134 22.14 56.95 -81.16
N TYR A 135 22.54 55.75 -80.77
CA TYR A 135 23.06 55.49 -79.43
C TYR A 135 23.99 54.29 -79.43
N ASP A 136 24.85 54.26 -78.41
CA ASP A 136 25.60 53.10 -77.95
C ASP A 136 25.41 52.98 -76.42
N GLY A 137 26.27 52.21 -75.73
CA GLY A 137 26.14 52.00 -74.29
C GLY A 137 26.42 53.23 -73.43
N ASP A 138 27.20 54.19 -73.97
CA ASP A 138 27.70 55.34 -73.23
C ASP A 138 26.99 56.64 -73.64
N ASN A 139 26.73 56.82 -74.94
CA ASN A 139 26.26 58.09 -75.51
C ASN A 139 25.06 57.94 -76.46
N HIS A 140 24.38 59.06 -76.71
CA HIS A 140 23.44 59.27 -77.80
C HIS A 140 23.83 60.49 -78.65
N TRP A 141 23.56 60.45 -79.95
CA TRP A 141 23.87 61.51 -80.92
C TRP A 141 22.87 61.52 -82.07
N LYS A 142 22.87 62.58 -82.88
CA LYS A 142 22.17 62.64 -84.17
C LYS A 142 23.16 62.70 -85.33
N LEU A 143 22.64 62.46 -86.54
CA LEU A 143 23.42 62.55 -87.77
C LEU A 143 23.05 63.81 -88.54
N CYS A 144 24.05 64.46 -89.14
CA CYS A 144 23.80 65.56 -90.04
C CYS A 144 23.31 65.05 -91.41
N GLY A 145 22.15 65.53 -91.85
CA GLY A 145 21.51 65.11 -93.11
C GLY A 145 22.21 65.52 -94.41
N ILE A 146 23.35 66.22 -94.33
CA ILE A 146 24.14 66.65 -95.51
C ILE A 146 25.45 65.85 -95.61
N CYS A 147 26.20 65.71 -94.51
CA CYS A 147 27.52 65.08 -94.49
C CYS A 147 27.60 63.74 -93.74
N GLY A 148 26.56 63.36 -92.98
CA GLY A 148 26.52 62.13 -92.18
C GLY A 148 27.29 62.16 -90.86
N ASN A 149 27.98 63.25 -90.52
CA ASN A 149 28.75 63.38 -89.26
C ASN A 149 27.85 63.29 -88.01
N ARG A 150 28.42 62.80 -86.90
CA ARG A 150 27.80 62.89 -85.56
C ARG A 150 27.66 64.36 -85.14
N VAL A 151 26.53 64.71 -84.54
CA VAL A 151 26.20 66.01 -83.96
C VAL A 151 25.29 65.81 -82.74
N ASP A 152 25.25 66.79 -81.83
CA ASP A 152 24.49 66.73 -80.58
C ASP A 152 24.79 65.45 -79.74
N GLU A 153 26.07 65.09 -79.67
CA GLU A 153 26.54 63.89 -78.97
C GLU A 153 26.69 64.15 -77.46
N ALA A 154 26.01 63.33 -76.65
CA ALA A 154 25.96 63.47 -75.19
C ALA A 154 25.85 62.11 -74.48
N ALA A 155 26.38 62.03 -73.26
CA ALA A 155 26.21 60.87 -72.40
C ALA A 155 24.73 60.67 -72.00
N HIS A 156 24.33 59.41 -71.83
CA HIS A 156 22.98 59.10 -71.33
C HIS A 156 22.75 59.63 -69.91
N SER A 157 21.52 60.08 -69.63
CA SER A 157 21.13 60.62 -68.33
C SER A 157 19.62 60.54 -68.10
N GLY A 158 19.23 60.62 -66.82
CA GLY A 158 17.83 60.51 -66.39
C GLY A 158 17.35 59.06 -66.19
N GLY A 159 16.15 58.92 -65.65
CA GLY A 159 15.59 57.62 -65.28
C GLY A 159 16.27 56.97 -64.06
N THR A 160 15.92 55.72 -63.78
CA THR A 160 16.46 54.92 -62.67
C THR A 160 16.41 53.45 -63.06
N ALA A 161 17.49 52.70 -62.84
CA ALA A 161 17.53 51.26 -63.08
C ALA A 161 16.86 50.51 -61.91
N THR A 162 16.36 49.30 -62.17
CA THR A 162 15.83 48.37 -61.17
C THR A 162 16.64 47.08 -61.17
N CYS A 163 16.35 46.14 -60.27
CA CYS A 163 16.99 44.82 -60.25
C CYS A 163 16.74 43.96 -61.50
N THR A 164 15.84 44.37 -62.41
CA THR A 164 15.52 43.65 -63.65
C THR A 164 15.60 44.50 -64.92
N GLU A 165 15.52 45.83 -64.82
CA GLU A 165 15.46 46.73 -65.97
C GLU A 165 16.53 47.84 -65.88
N GLN A 166 17.15 48.14 -67.01
CA GLN A 166 18.13 49.22 -67.14
C GLN A 166 17.45 50.60 -67.01
N ALA A 167 18.22 51.63 -66.65
CA ALA A 167 17.72 53.00 -66.65
C ALA A 167 17.32 53.42 -68.07
N ILE A 168 16.19 54.13 -68.23
CA ILE A 168 15.74 54.67 -69.52
C ILE A 168 16.19 56.12 -69.62
N CYS A 169 17.00 56.43 -70.64
CA CYS A 169 17.53 57.77 -70.88
C CYS A 169 16.40 58.74 -71.25
N GLU A 170 16.26 59.86 -70.53
CA GLU A 170 15.15 60.79 -70.68
C GLU A 170 15.16 61.51 -72.06
N THR A 171 16.34 61.67 -72.66
CA THR A 171 16.52 62.36 -73.96
C THR A 171 16.21 61.49 -75.18
N CYS A 172 16.55 60.20 -75.14
CA CYS A 172 16.45 59.29 -76.29
C CYS A 172 15.54 58.07 -76.08
N GLN A 173 15.01 57.87 -74.87
CA GLN A 173 14.11 56.78 -74.47
C GLN A 173 14.67 55.37 -74.70
N GLN A 174 16.00 55.23 -74.66
CA GLN A 174 16.68 53.93 -74.77
C GLN A 174 17.19 53.46 -73.41
N PRO A 175 17.22 52.12 -73.16
CA PRO A 175 17.84 51.56 -71.98
C PRO A 175 19.37 51.74 -72.02
N TYR A 176 19.97 52.09 -70.87
CA TYR A 176 21.41 52.30 -70.75
C TYR A 176 21.94 51.93 -69.35
N GLY A 177 23.26 51.84 -69.21
CA GLY A 177 23.91 51.43 -67.96
C GLY A 177 23.66 49.96 -67.59
N SER A 178 23.85 49.60 -66.33
CA SER A 178 23.45 48.30 -65.80
C SER A 178 22.04 48.33 -65.21
N VAL A 179 21.52 47.14 -64.87
CA VAL A 179 20.51 47.02 -63.80
C VAL A 179 21.09 47.51 -62.48
N ASP A 180 20.23 47.87 -61.53
CA ASP A 180 20.59 48.19 -60.15
C ASP A 180 20.21 46.99 -59.25
N PRO A 181 21.17 46.16 -58.80
CA PRO A 181 20.87 44.93 -58.05
C PRO A 181 20.09 45.17 -56.76
N ASP A 182 20.25 46.33 -56.12
CA ASP A 182 19.68 46.64 -54.80
C ASP A 182 18.30 47.31 -54.91
N ASN A 183 17.96 47.89 -56.07
CA ASN A 183 16.67 48.56 -56.29
C ASN A 183 15.56 47.57 -56.69
N HIS A 184 15.06 46.84 -55.69
CA HIS A 184 13.93 45.92 -55.84
C HIS A 184 12.57 46.63 -55.85
N THR A 185 11.80 46.41 -56.92
CA THR A 185 10.41 46.89 -57.05
C THR A 185 9.35 45.86 -56.65
N GLY A 186 9.79 44.62 -56.40
CA GLY A 186 8.93 43.49 -56.04
C GLY A 186 8.55 43.42 -54.57
N LYS A 187 7.67 42.48 -54.24
CA LYS A 187 7.31 42.14 -52.86
C LYS A 187 8.13 40.98 -52.34
N ILE A 188 8.36 40.96 -51.03
CA ILE A 188 8.90 39.80 -50.33
C ILE A 188 7.83 38.69 -50.37
N VAL A 189 8.21 37.53 -50.89
CA VAL A 189 7.39 36.30 -50.90
C VAL A 189 8.10 35.24 -50.06
N TRP A 190 7.37 34.68 -49.10
CA TRP A 190 7.86 33.63 -48.20
C TRP A 190 7.65 32.24 -48.80
N THR A 191 8.65 31.38 -48.63
CA THR A 191 8.53 29.92 -48.77
C THR A 191 8.58 29.32 -47.38
N GLN A 192 7.57 28.54 -47.00
CA GLN A 192 7.41 27.98 -45.65
C GLN A 192 7.45 26.45 -45.69
N THR A 193 8.14 25.86 -44.73
CA THR A 193 8.17 24.41 -44.47
C THR A 193 7.77 24.12 -43.01
N GLU A 194 7.69 22.85 -42.62
CA GLU A 194 7.37 22.47 -41.23
C GLU A 194 8.49 22.81 -40.25
N THR A 195 9.75 22.87 -40.72
CA THR A 195 10.94 23.12 -39.89
C THR A 195 11.45 24.55 -39.94
N GLY A 196 11.24 25.25 -41.06
CA GLY A 196 11.79 26.59 -41.29
C GLY A 196 11.14 27.34 -42.45
N HIS A 197 11.75 28.44 -42.84
CA HIS A 197 11.27 29.30 -43.92
C HIS A 197 12.42 30.05 -44.60
N SER A 198 12.12 30.65 -45.74
CA SER A 198 13.00 31.59 -46.46
C SER A 198 12.15 32.64 -47.18
N SER A 199 12.75 33.74 -47.64
CA SER A 199 12.04 34.71 -48.48
C SER A 199 12.91 35.38 -49.54
N ALA A 200 12.27 35.76 -50.64
CA ALA A 200 12.90 36.42 -51.78
C ALA A 200 11.97 37.46 -52.41
N TYR A 201 12.53 38.41 -53.16
CA TYR A 201 11.74 39.39 -53.93
C TYR A 201 11.12 38.77 -55.18
N ASP A 202 9.80 38.90 -55.36
CA ASP A 202 9.05 38.32 -56.50
C ASP A 202 9.49 38.83 -57.88
N CYS A 203 10.10 40.02 -57.96
CA CYS A 203 10.56 40.62 -59.21
C CYS A 203 11.82 39.96 -59.79
N CYS A 204 12.72 39.40 -58.97
CA CYS A 204 14.03 38.92 -59.42
C CYS A 204 14.54 37.64 -58.74
N GLY A 205 13.85 37.15 -57.71
CA GLY A 205 14.29 35.99 -56.92
C GLY A 205 15.51 36.25 -56.03
N ALA A 206 15.89 37.52 -55.81
CA ALA A 206 16.93 37.87 -54.85
C ALA A 206 16.51 37.49 -53.43
N GLU A 207 17.38 36.73 -52.75
CA GLU A 207 17.19 36.25 -51.39
C GLU A 207 17.21 37.42 -50.40
N VAL A 208 16.21 37.47 -49.52
CA VAL A 208 16.08 38.46 -48.44
C VAL A 208 16.39 37.82 -47.10
N ILE A 209 15.87 36.60 -46.89
CA ILE A 209 16.16 35.73 -45.76
C ILE A 209 16.45 34.34 -46.32
N ALA A 210 17.67 33.85 -46.08
CA ALA A 210 18.09 32.49 -46.40
C ALA A 210 17.31 31.46 -45.56
N GLU A 211 17.41 30.16 -45.87
CA GLU A 211 16.67 29.13 -45.13
C GLU A 211 17.09 29.08 -43.65
N GLU A 212 16.16 29.49 -42.77
CA GLU A 212 16.32 29.47 -41.31
C GLU A 212 15.14 28.80 -40.61
N ASN A 213 15.35 28.38 -39.35
CA ASN A 213 14.31 27.71 -38.56
C ASN A 213 13.28 28.73 -38.06
N HIS A 214 12.04 28.29 -37.82
CA HIS A 214 11.01 29.14 -37.22
C HIS A 214 11.35 29.57 -35.78
N GLU A 215 11.38 30.87 -35.51
CA GLU A 215 11.33 31.41 -34.14
C GLU A 215 9.88 31.51 -33.65
N TRP A 216 9.53 30.74 -32.61
CA TRP A 216 8.14 30.57 -32.18
C TRP A 216 7.73 31.49 -31.02
N THR A 217 6.57 32.12 -31.13
CA THR A 217 5.83 32.76 -30.03
C THR A 217 4.40 32.24 -30.04
N ASP A 218 3.92 31.70 -28.92
CA ASP A 218 2.56 31.12 -28.75
C ASP A 218 2.11 30.17 -29.89
N GLY A 219 3.06 29.40 -30.43
CA GLY A 219 2.81 28.45 -31.53
C GLY A 219 2.77 29.07 -32.94
N VAL A 220 3.09 30.35 -33.10
CA VAL A 220 3.19 31.03 -34.42
C VAL A 220 4.63 31.52 -34.63
N CYS A 221 5.12 31.44 -35.87
CA CYS A 221 6.44 31.97 -36.24
C CYS A 221 6.41 33.51 -36.29
N SER A 222 7.34 34.18 -35.61
CA SER A 222 7.35 35.65 -35.47
C SER A 222 7.45 36.39 -36.80
N GLU A 223 8.33 35.93 -37.69
CA GLU A 223 8.66 36.62 -38.95
C GLU A 223 7.66 36.28 -40.06
N CYS A 224 7.48 34.99 -40.36
CA CYS A 224 6.68 34.57 -41.51
C CYS A 224 5.20 34.26 -41.19
N SER A 225 4.78 34.34 -39.92
CA SER A 225 3.41 34.03 -39.46
C SER A 225 2.92 32.59 -39.75
N TYR A 226 3.84 31.63 -39.92
CA TYR A 226 3.48 30.21 -40.06
C TYR A 226 2.97 29.64 -38.74
N GLU A 227 1.80 28.98 -38.76
CA GLU A 227 1.22 28.29 -37.60
C GLU A 227 1.90 26.92 -37.37
N CYS A 228 2.34 26.65 -36.14
CA CYS A 228 3.04 25.41 -35.81
C CYS A 228 2.09 24.20 -35.90
N ARG A 229 2.34 23.28 -36.84
CA ARG A 229 1.74 21.95 -36.82
C ARG A 229 2.34 21.15 -35.66
N HIS A 230 1.67 21.18 -34.52
CA HIS A 230 2.18 20.55 -33.30
C HIS A 230 2.38 19.03 -33.46
N THR A 231 3.60 18.57 -33.15
CA THR A 231 4.01 17.17 -33.14
C THR A 231 4.93 16.89 -31.95
N GLY A 232 5.07 15.61 -31.58
CA GLY A 232 5.94 15.17 -30.49
C GLY A 232 5.34 15.31 -29.09
N GLY A 233 6.10 14.85 -28.08
CA GLY A 233 5.65 14.78 -26.70
C GLY A 233 4.65 13.63 -26.43
N THR A 234 4.22 13.54 -25.17
CA THR A 234 3.19 12.60 -24.69
C THR A 234 2.39 13.31 -23.62
N ALA A 235 1.06 13.30 -23.72
CA ALA A 235 0.19 13.88 -22.69
C ALA A 235 0.01 12.94 -21.49
N THR A 236 -0.13 13.50 -20.30
CA THR A 236 -0.50 12.81 -19.06
C THR A 236 -1.92 13.21 -18.64
N CYS A 237 -2.48 12.57 -17.61
CA CYS A 237 -3.79 12.96 -17.07
C CYS A 237 -3.81 14.31 -16.33
N THR A 238 -2.67 15.01 -16.25
CA THR A 238 -2.53 16.35 -15.62
C THR A 238 -1.91 17.38 -16.55
N GLU A 239 -1.13 16.96 -17.55
CA GLU A 239 -0.39 17.83 -18.47
C GLU A 239 -0.64 17.44 -19.93
N GLN A 240 -0.85 18.45 -20.79
CA GLN A 240 -0.99 18.25 -22.23
C GLN A 240 0.35 17.83 -22.88
N ALA A 241 0.33 17.33 -24.11
CA ALA A 241 1.56 17.02 -24.82
C ALA A 241 2.36 18.31 -25.10
N THR A 242 3.67 18.31 -24.84
CA THR A 242 4.55 19.42 -25.20
C THR A 242 5.10 19.21 -26.60
N CYS A 243 4.84 20.16 -27.51
CA CYS A 243 5.30 20.10 -28.89
C CYS A 243 6.84 20.17 -28.96
N THR A 244 7.46 19.25 -29.70
CA THR A 244 8.94 19.22 -29.86
C THR A 244 9.49 20.37 -30.69
N ASN A 245 8.65 21.04 -31.49
CA ASN A 245 9.07 22.08 -32.42
C ASN A 245 9.02 23.47 -31.79
N CYS A 246 7.94 23.78 -31.05
CA CYS A 246 7.66 25.10 -30.48
C CYS A 246 7.53 25.15 -28.95
N GLY A 247 7.74 24.04 -28.24
CA GLY A 247 7.68 23.97 -26.77
C GLY A 247 6.30 24.23 -26.14
N SER A 248 5.27 24.48 -26.95
CA SER A 248 3.92 24.79 -26.48
C SER A 248 3.14 23.52 -26.11
N ALA A 249 2.34 23.61 -25.06
CA ALA A 249 1.41 22.57 -24.63
C ALA A 249 0.20 22.47 -25.58
N TYR A 250 -0.17 21.27 -26.03
CA TYR A 250 -1.22 21.07 -27.03
C TYR A 250 -1.96 19.72 -26.91
N GLY A 251 -3.12 19.63 -27.57
CA GLY A 251 -3.95 18.42 -27.59
C GLY A 251 -4.83 18.25 -26.35
N ALA A 252 -5.42 17.06 -26.20
CA ALA A 252 -6.13 16.68 -24.98
C ALA A 252 -5.16 16.14 -23.91
N LEU A 253 -5.61 16.07 -22.66
CA LEU A 253 -4.91 15.32 -21.62
C LEU A 253 -4.88 13.82 -21.96
N GLY A 254 -3.84 13.12 -21.47
CA GLY A 254 -3.72 11.68 -21.54
C GLY A 254 -4.72 10.96 -20.62
N GLN A 255 -4.93 9.67 -20.87
CA GLN A 255 -5.75 8.81 -20.01
C GLN A 255 -5.05 8.56 -18.65
N HIS A 256 -5.83 8.22 -17.64
CA HIS A 256 -5.29 7.85 -16.33
C HIS A 256 -4.54 6.50 -16.40
N ALA A 257 -3.31 6.46 -15.89
CA ALA A 257 -2.56 5.23 -15.70
C ALA A 257 -3.01 4.54 -14.40
N LEU A 258 -4.11 3.79 -14.48
CA LEU A 258 -4.83 3.21 -13.36
C LEU A 258 -4.26 1.85 -12.92
N THR A 259 -4.20 1.64 -11.61
CA THR A 259 -4.00 0.34 -10.95
C THR A 259 -5.31 -0.08 -10.30
N GLU A 260 -5.75 -1.32 -10.53
CA GLU A 260 -6.95 -1.88 -9.89
C GLU A 260 -6.65 -2.31 -8.45
N HIS A 261 -7.51 -1.88 -7.52
CA HIS A 261 -7.61 -2.39 -6.16
C HIS A 261 -8.93 -3.15 -6.02
N THR A 262 -8.85 -4.47 -5.88
CA THR A 262 -10.02 -5.34 -5.84
C THR A 262 -10.77 -5.24 -4.50
N TYR A 263 -12.08 -5.54 -4.54
CA TYR A 263 -12.94 -5.60 -3.36
C TYR A 263 -12.33 -6.51 -2.27
N LYS A 264 -12.23 -5.98 -1.04
CA LYS A 264 -11.86 -6.72 0.16
C LYS A 264 -12.98 -6.58 1.18
N ALA A 265 -13.61 -7.70 1.57
CA ALA A 265 -14.60 -7.68 2.63
C ALA A 265 -13.99 -7.19 3.98
N PRO A 266 -14.73 -6.40 4.78
CA PRO A 266 -14.33 -6.09 6.15
C PRO A 266 -14.31 -7.34 7.03
N THR A 267 -13.49 -7.33 8.07
CA THR A 267 -13.53 -8.32 9.16
C THR A 267 -14.04 -7.65 10.44
N CYS A 268 -14.05 -8.38 11.56
CA CYS A 268 -14.38 -7.80 12.86
C CYS A 268 -13.26 -6.88 13.45
N THR A 269 -12.07 -6.86 12.83
CA THR A 269 -10.87 -6.12 13.29
C THR A 269 -10.15 -5.31 12.20
N GLU A 270 -10.44 -5.57 10.92
CA GLU A 270 -9.88 -4.85 9.78
C GLU A 270 -11.02 -4.22 8.96
N THR A 271 -10.79 -3.00 8.49
CA THR A 271 -11.63 -2.40 7.44
C THR A 271 -11.46 -3.16 6.13
N GLY A 272 -12.56 -3.21 5.38
CA GLY A 272 -12.59 -3.64 3.99
C GLY A 272 -12.47 -2.45 3.05
N ASN A 273 -12.52 -2.73 1.75
CA ASN A 273 -12.67 -1.74 0.70
C ASN A 273 -13.60 -2.25 -0.40
N GLU A 274 -14.39 -1.34 -0.97
CA GLU A 274 -15.02 -1.56 -2.27
C GLU A 274 -13.96 -1.67 -3.38
N GLN A 275 -14.34 -2.09 -4.59
CA GLN A 275 -13.44 -2.08 -5.74
C GLN A 275 -13.17 -0.63 -6.18
N TYR A 276 -11.90 -0.27 -6.42
CA TYR A 276 -11.52 1.05 -6.88
C TYR A 276 -10.26 1.02 -7.76
N TRP A 277 -9.95 2.14 -8.41
CA TRP A 277 -8.76 2.31 -9.24
C TRP A 277 -7.96 3.54 -8.79
N GLU A 278 -6.63 3.42 -8.78
CA GLU A 278 -5.70 4.46 -8.34
C GLU A 278 -4.82 4.92 -9.51
N CYS A 279 -4.78 6.22 -9.79
CA CYS A 279 -3.96 6.74 -10.89
C CYS A 279 -2.53 7.09 -10.44
N SER A 280 -1.58 6.25 -10.85
CA SER A 280 -0.12 6.34 -10.61
C SER A 280 0.60 7.60 -11.12
N VAL A 281 -0.13 8.61 -11.61
CA VAL A 281 0.38 9.86 -12.19
C VAL A 281 -0.19 11.10 -11.48
N CYS A 282 -1.30 10.97 -10.77
CA CYS A 282 -1.94 12.11 -10.08
C CYS A 282 -2.55 11.76 -8.72
N ASP A 283 -2.32 10.53 -8.23
CA ASP A 283 -2.70 10.01 -6.91
C ASP A 283 -4.21 10.10 -6.60
N ARG A 284 -5.04 10.19 -7.66
CA ARG A 284 -6.50 10.22 -7.56
C ARG A 284 -7.10 8.82 -7.61
N LEU A 285 -8.16 8.64 -6.84
CA LEU A 285 -8.96 7.42 -6.74
C LEU A 285 -10.22 7.54 -7.60
N PHE A 286 -10.65 6.43 -8.18
CA PHE A 286 -11.79 6.32 -9.10
C PHE A 286 -12.62 5.07 -8.79
N SER A 287 -13.93 5.17 -8.99
CA SER A 287 -14.88 4.05 -8.86
C SER A 287 -15.10 3.28 -10.18
N ASP A 288 -14.38 3.64 -11.25
CA ASP A 288 -14.46 3.01 -12.57
C ASP A 288 -13.07 2.76 -13.19
N GLU A 289 -12.97 1.72 -14.03
CA GLU A 289 -11.74 1.35 -14.75
C GLU A 289 -11.32 2.35 -15.85
N GLN A 290 -12.15 3.35 -16.18
CA GLN A 290 -11.85 4.35 -17.21
C GLN A 290 -11.33 5.68 -16.61
N GLY A 291 -11.43 5.86 -15.29
CA GLY A 291 -10.98 7.07 -14.58
C GLY A 291 -11.91 8.26 -14.78
N SER A 292 -13.21 8.01 -14.84
CA SER A 292 -14.26 9.01 -15.11
C SER A 292 -14.89 9.55 -13.81
N ASP A 293 -15.21 8.65 -12.89
CA ASP A 293 -15.94 8.92 -11.66
C ASP A 293 -14.97 8.86 -10.47
N THR A 294 -14.54 10.04 -10.01
CA THR A 294 -13.57 10.15 -8.89
C THR A 294 -14.22 9.84 -7.54
N THR A 295 -13.50 9.11 -6.69
CA THR A 295 -13.91 8.78 -5.32
C THR A 295 -12.81 9.12 -4.31
N THR A 296 -13.03 8.80 -3.03
CA THR A 296 -12.14 9.09 -1.90
C THR A 296 -11.85 7.83 -1.07
N VAL A 297 -10.79 7.85 -0.26
CA VAL A 297 -10.46 6.73 0.65
C VAL A 297 -11.64 6.46 1.58
N GLU A 298 -12.27 7.51 2.09
CA GLU A 298 -13.41 7.47 3.01
C GLU A 298 -14.66 6.85 2.39
N GLU A 299 -14.91 7.07 1.09
CA GLU A 299 -16.06 6.49 0.38
C GLU A 299 -15.87 5.02 0.00
N VAL A 300 -14.64 4.61 -0.34
CA VAL A 300 -14.35 3.20 -0.67
C VAL A 300 -14.07 2.34 0.58
N THR A 301 -13.80 2.95 1.74
CA THR A 301 -13.51 2.22 2.99
C THR A 301 -14.78 1.61 3.57
N ILE A 302 -14.85 0.28 3.59
CA ILE A 302 -15.92 -0.44 4.28
C ILE A 302 -15.50 -0.58 5.76
N ALA A 303 -16.27 0.02 6.65
CA ALA A 303 -16.02 -0.09 8.09
C ALA A 303 -15.96 -1.56 8.56
N GLN A 304 -15.08 -1.86 9.51
CA GLN A 304 -15.02 -3.17 10.16
C GLN A 304 -16.39 -3.57 10.74
N THR A 305 -16.75 -4.85 10.67
CA THR A 305 -18.05 -5.33 11.16
C THR A 305 -18.20 -5.26 12.68
N GLY A 306 -17.08 -5.09 13.40
CA GLY A 306 -17.02 -5.08 14.85
C GLY A 306 -17.28 -6.46 15.45
N HIS A 307 -17.29 -6.52 16.78
CA HIS A 307 -17.51 -7.76 17.51
C HIS A 307 -18.96 -7.92 17.90
N ASP A 308 -19.55 -9.05 17.48
CA ASP A 308 -20.71 -9.64 18.12
C ASP A 308 -20.20 -10.87 18.89
N TRP A 309 -20.15 -10.79 20.22
CA TRP A 309 -19.46 -11.78 21.06
C TRP A 309 -20.44 -12.84 21.59
N SER A 310 -20.13 -14.11 21.34
CA SER A 310 -20.88 -15.25 21.85
C SER A 310 -20.94 -15.27 23.38
N ALA A 311 -21.91 -16.00 23.94
CA ALA A 311 -21.86 -16.39 25.35
C ALA A 311 -20.55 -17.18 25.65
N PRO A 312 -19.96 -17.03 26.86
CA PRO A 312 -18.67 -17.62 27.18
C PRO A 312 -18.70 -19.14 27.31
N VAL A 313 -17.72 -19.80 26.70
CA VAL A 313 -17.40 -21.22 26.92
C VAL A 313 -16.39 -21.31 28.07
N TRP A 314 -16.78 -21.99 29.15
CA TRP A 314 -15.99 -22.08 30.37
C TRP A 314 -15.05 -23.30 30.38
N ASN A 315 -13.77 -23.06 30.55
CA ASN A 315 -12.72 -24.07 30.66
C ASN A 315 -12.23 -24.09 32.11
N TRP A 316 -12.58 -25.12 32.88
CA TRP A 316 -12.20 -25.29 34.29
C TRP A 316 -11.05 -26.29 34.45
N SER A 317 -10.14 -26.03 35.39
CA SER A 317 -9.19 -27.05 35.86
C SER A 317 -9.92 -28.22 36.56
N GLU A 318 -9.28 -29.38 36.66
CA GLU A 318 -9.88 -30.56 37.29
C GLU A 318 -10.22 -30.32 38.77
N ASP A 319 -9.34 -29.61 39.49
CA ASP A 319 -9.51 -29.23 40.90
C ASP A 319 -10.42 -28.00 41.13
N GLY A 320 -10.93 -27.36 40.07
CA GLY A 320 -11.80 -26.19 40.14
C GLY A 320 -11.13 -24.88 40.58
N LYS A 321 -9.82 -24.87 40.81
CA LYS A 321 -9.09 -23.72 41.38
C LYS A 321 -8.62 -22.71 40.33
N THR A 322 -8.76 -23.03 39.04
CA THR A 322 -8.65 -22.07 37.93
C THR A 322 -9.75 -22.31 36.90
N ALA A 323 -10.15 -21.23 36.22
CA ALA A 323 -11.00 -21.30 35.05
C ALA A 323 -10.70 -20.14 34.09
N SER A 324 -11.03 -20.31 32.82
CA SER A 324 -11.10 -19.22 31.86
C SER A 324 -12.42 -19.24 31.08
N ALA A 325 -12.86 -18.06 30.67
CA ALA A 325 -14.01 -17.87 29.79
C ALA A 325 -13.53 -17.52 28.39
N ALA A 326 -13.87 -18.35 27.40
CA ALA A 326 -13.57 -18.11 26.00
C ALA A 326 -14.79 -17.52 25.28
N PHE A 327 -14.60 -16.38 24.63
CA PHE A 327 -15.59 -15.66 23.81
C PHE A 327 -15.19 -15.77 22.34
N THR A 328 -16.16 -16.04 21.46
CA THR A 328 -15.95 -16.16 20.01
C THR A 328 -16.75 -15.07 19.30
N CYS A 329 -16.17 -14.44 18.27
CA CYS A 329 -16.88 -13.45 17.48
C CYS A 329 -17.82 -14.15 16.48
N GLU A 330 -19.12 -13.88 16.49
CA GLU A 330 -20.04 -14.51 15.52
C GLU A 330 -19.79 -14.02 14.08
N ASN A 331 -19.25 -12.80 13.93
CA ASN A 331 -18.76 -12.27 12.64
C ASN A 331 -17.45 -12.93 12.15
N ASP A 332 -16.71 -13.63 13.01
CA ASP A 332 -15.47 -14.34 12.67
C ASP A 332 -15.19 -15.46 13.70
N GLY A 333 -15.62 -16.68 13.38
CA GLY A 333 -15.48 -17.84 14.26
C GLY A 333 -14.03 -18.28 14.54
N ALA A 334 -13.02 -17.70 13.87
CA ALA A 334 -11.61 -17.89 14.22
C ALA A 334 -11.11 -16.85 15.24
N HIS A 335 -11.71 -15.65 15.29
CA HIS A 335 -11.38 -14.65 16.29
C HIS A 335 -12.02 -15.01 17.64
N THR A 336 -11.17 -15.47 18.55
CA THR A 336 -11.52 -15.82 19.93
C THR A 336 -10.68 -15.01 20.91
N GLN A 337 -11.25 -14.72 22.07
CA GLN A 337 -10.54 -14.13 23.21
C GLN A 337 -10.84 -14.94 24.47
N SER A 338 -9.82 -15.17 25.29
CA SER A 338 -9.96 -15.88 26.56
C SER A 338 -9.60 -14.95 27.71
N VAL A 339 -10.43 -14.94 28.75
CA VAL A 339 -10.22 -14.18 29.98
C VAL A 339 -10.12 -15.16 31.14
N ASP A 340 -9.00 -15.11 31.87
CA ASP A 340 -8.84 -15.88 33.11
C ASP A 340 -9.78 -15.33 34.19
N ALA A 341 -10.37 -16.24 34.97
CA ALA A 341 -11.47 -15.90 35.87
C ALA A 341 -11.02 -15.73 37.32
N ASP A 342 -11.63 -14.76 38.01
CA ASP A 342 -11.55 -14.65 39.47
C ASP A 342 -12.33 -15.81 40.10
N ILE A 343 -11.64 -16.63 40.89
CA ILE A 343 -12.20 -17.83 41.53
C ILE A 343 -12.48 -17.57 43.02
N THR A 344 -13.69 -17.89 43.45
CA THR A 344 -14.09 -17.96 44.87
C THR A 344 -14.60 -19.35 45.19
N GLY A 345 -14.19 -19.95 46.30
CA GLY A 345 -14.66 -21.26 46.75
C GLY A 345 -15.38 -21.16 48.09
N GLU A 346 -16.53 -21.83 48.21
CA GLU A 346 -17.33 -21.91 49.45
C GLU A 346 -17.60 -23.39 49.79
N GLU A 347 -17.63 -23.75 51.07
CA GLU A 347 -17.99 -25.11 51.51
C GLU A 347 -19.46 -25.40 51.17
N LYS A 348 -19.70 -26.51 50.48
CA LYS A 348 -21.03 -26.96 50.06
C LYS A 348 -21.53 -28.12 50.90
N ASP A 349 -20.71 -29.16 51.00
CA ASP A 349 -20.99 -30.37 51.77
C ASP A 349 -19.80 -30.61 52.72
N SER A 350 -20.05 -30.63 54.03
CA SER A 350 -19.02 -30.94 55.03
C SER A 350 -18.52 -32.38 54.91
N ALA A 351 -17.22 -32.62 55.06
CA ALA A 351 -16.66 -33.97 55.08
C ALA A 351 -17.15 -34.80 56.28
N SER A 352 -17.23 -36.12 56.11
CA SER A 352 -17.52 -37.08 57.17
C SER A 352 -16.26 -37.90 57.53
N CYS A 353 -16.35 -38.86 58.45
CA CYS A 353 -15.22 -39.75 58.75
C CYS A 353 -14.72 -40.53 57.53
N THR A 354 -15.62 -40.87 56.60
CA THR A 354 -15.37 -41.78 55.47
C THR A 354 -15.55 -41.14 54.10
N GLU A 355 -16.33 -40.06 53.98
CA GLU A 355 -16.61 -39.38 52.72
C GLU A 355 -15.96 -37.99 52.66
N ALA A 356 -15.37 -37.69 51.50
CA ALA A 356 -14.84 -36.37 51.19
C ALA A 356 -15.99 -35.37 51.00
N GLY A 357 -15.83 -34.20 51.60
CA GLY A 357 -16.72 -33.05 51.45
C GLY A 357 -16.51 -32.32 50.11
N THR A 358 -17.45 -31.43 49.78
CA THR A 358 -17.51 -30.73 48.50
C THR A 358 -17.28 -29.23 48.70
N THR A 359 -16.38 -28.65 47.91
CA THR A 359 -16.27 -27.20 47.72
C THR A 359 -17.03 -26.81 46.45
N ALA A 360 -17.87 -25.77 46.53
CA ALA A 360 -18.48 -25.12 45.38
C ALA A 360 -17.58 -23.96 44.93
N TYR A 361 -16.89 -24.13 43.80
CA TYR A 361 -16.12 -23.07 43.17
C TYR A 361 -17.02 -22.25 42.24
N THR A 362 -16.97 -20.93 42.38
CA THR A 362 -17.62 -19.94 41.49
C THR A 362 -16.54 -19.14 40.79
N ALA A 363 -16.56 -19.15 39.46
CA ALA A 363 -15.68 -18.36 38.61
C ALA A 363 -16.42 -17.13 38.09
N ARG A 364 -15.75 -15.98 37.99
CA ARG A 364 -16.30 -14.74 37.44
C ARG A 364 -15.33 -14.08 36.46
N VAL A 365 -15.87 -13.49 35.40
CA VAL A 365 -15.14 -12.63 34.46
C VAL A 365 -15.95 -11.38 34.15
N THR A 366 -15.28 -10.27 33.85
CA THR A 366 -15.91 -9.10 33.22
C THR A 366 -15.40 -8.96 31.80
N PHE A 367 -16.29 -8.98 30.81
CA PHE A 367 -15.95 -8.85 29.39
C PHE A 367 -16.97 -7.95 28.69
N GLY A 368 -16.52 -7.03 27.84
CA GLY A 368 -17.39 -6.02 27.23
C GLY A 368 -18.15 -5.13 28.23
N GLY A 369 -17.70 -5.05 29.49
CA GLY A 369 -18.43 -4.38 30.58
C GLY A 369 -19.58 -5.19 31.20
N THR A 370 -19.77 -6.44 30.77
CA THR A 370 -20.76 -7.38 31.33
C THR A 370 -20.05 -8.40 32.23
N GLU A 371 -20.63 -8.69 33.40
CA GLU A 371 -20.15 -9.75 34.29
C GLU A 371 -20.78 -11.10 33.91
N TYR A 372 -19.96 -12.15 33.83
CA TYR A 372 -20.38 -13.52 33.58
C TYR A 372 -19.84 -14.43 34.69
N SER A 373 -20.63 -15.42 35.10
CA SER A 373 -20.26 -16.37 36.15
C SER A 373 -20.55 -17.83 35.76
N SER A 374 -19.75 -18.74 36.29
CA SER A 374 -19.96 -20.20 36.20
C SER A 374 -19.67 -20.85 37.56
N GLN A 375 -20.12 -22.09 37.75
CA GLN A 375 -19.87 -22.85 38.98
C GLN A 375 -19.42 -24.28 38.69
N LYS A 376 -18.58 -24.82 39.58
CA LYS A 376 -18.11 -26.20 39.58
C LYS A 376 -17.99 -26.75 41.00
N ASP A 377 -18.66 -27.87 41.26
CA ASP A 377 -18.49 -28.64 42.49
C ASP A 377 -17.24 -29.54 42.40
N VAL A 378 -16.43 -29.60 43.47
CA VAL A 378 -15.26 -30.47 43.55
C VAL A 378 -15.17 -31.12 44.94
N LYS A 379 -14.93 -32.44 44.99
CA LYS A 379 -14.74 -33.17 46.26
C LYS A 379 -13.28 -33.13 46.72
N ASP A 380 -12.82 -31.95 47.14
CA ASP A 380 -11.43 -31.72 47.60
C ASP A 380 -11.28 -31.53 49.12
N ILE A 381 -12.37 -31.49 49.88
CA ILE A 381 -12.33 -31.50 51.36
C ILE A 381 -12.08 -32.94 51.82
N SER A 382 -10.90 -33.20 52.39
CA SER A 382 -10.51 -34.56 52.81
C SER A 382 -11.46 -35.12 53.88
N PRO A 383 -11.73 -36.45 53.90
CA PRO A 383 -12.46 -37.09 54.99
C PRO A 383 -11.79 -36.80 56.33
N LEU A 384 -12.60 -36.64 57.38
CA LEU A 384 -12.13 -36.36 58.74
C LEU A 384 -11.40 -37.55 59.38
N GLY A 385 -11.60 -38.75 58.84
CA GLY A 385 -11.12 -40.00 59.43
C GLY A 385 -11.87 -40.40 60.70
N HIS A 386 -11.41 -41.49 61.31
CA HIS A 386 -11.87 -41.91 62.63
C HIS A 386 -10.81 -41.55 63.69
N SER A 387 -11.27 -41.02 64.83
CA SER A 387 -10.44 -40.86 66.03
C SER A 387 -11.02 -41.78 67.09
N MET A 388 -10.37 -42.93 67.30
CA MET A 388 -10.92 -44.02 68.11
C MET A 388 -10.45 -43.96 69.55
N GLN A 389 -11.41 -43.93 70.47
CA GLN A 389 -11.20 -44.24 71.88
C GLN A 389 -11.62 -45.68 72.14
N LYS A 390 -10.69 -46.49 72.64
CA LYS A 390 -10.94 -47.90 72.96
C LYS A 390 -11.60 -48.04 74.34
N THR A 391 -12.72 -48.75 74.40
CA THR A 391 -13.24 -49.33 75.63
C THR A 391 -12.69 -50.76 75.76
N ASP A 392 -11.94 -51.02 76.82
CA ASP A 392 -11.43 -52.37 77.11
C ASP A 392 -12.56 -53.33 77.51
N ARG A 393 -12.31 -54.63 77.24
CA ARG A 393 -13.19 -55.75 77.58
C ARG A 393 -13.41 -55.82 79.09
N ALA A 394 -14.66 -56.01 79.49
CA ALA A 394 -15.04 -56.41 80.84
C ALA A 394 -15.42 -57.90 80.84
N ASP A 395 -14.68 -58.73 81.59
CA ASP A 395 -15.03 -60.15 81.73
C ASP A 395 -16.32 -60.35 82.54
N ALA A 396 -17.03 -61.44 82.26
CA ALA A 396 -18.26 -61.78 82.96
C ALA A 396 -18.00 -62.29 84.38
N THR A 397 -18.99 -62.13 85.24
CA THR A 397 -19.02 -62.66 86.62
C THR A 397 -20.20 -63.62 86.78
N CYS A 398 -20.41 -64.18 87.96
CA CYS A 398 -21.58 -65.03 88.22
C CYS A 398 -22.90 -64.25 88.28
N THR A 399 -22.86 -62.98 88.68
CA THR A 399 -24.05 -62.15 88.95
C THR A 399 -24.25 -60.99 87.98
N ALA A 400 -23.24 -60.67 87.15
CA ALA A 400 -23.33 -59.68 86.09
C ALA A 400 -22.63 -60.17 84.79
N PRO A 401 -23.26 -59.99 83.61
CA PRO A 401 -22.64 -60.34 82.33
C PRO A 401 -21.46 -59.41 82.00
N GLY A 402 -20.53 -59.90 81.21
CA GLY A 402 -19.40 -59.14 80.68
C GLY A 402 -19.72 -58.48 79.35
N LYS A 403 -18.72 -57.78 78.79
CA LYS A 403 -18.80 -57.14 77.48
C LYS A 403 -17.44 -57.15 76.79
N GLU A 404 -17.41 -57.59 75.53
CA GLU A 404 -16.22 -57.51 74.68
C GLU A 404 -15.76 -56.06 74.46
N ALA A 405 -14.48 -55.90 74.11
CA ALA A 405 -13.90 -54.61 73.79
C ALA A 405 -14.53 -53.99 72.53
N TYR A 406 -14.61 -52.67 72.48
CA TYR A 406 -15.09 -51.92 71.31
C TYR A 406 -14.41 -50.56 71.22
N TYR A 407 -14.52 -49.91 70.07
CA TYR A 407 -13.96 -48.58 69.81
C TYR A 407 -15.10 -47.56 69.61
N THR A 408 -14.91 -46.34 70.09
CA THR A 408 -15.85 -45.22 69.91
C THR A 408 -15.16 -44.12 69.12
N CYS A 409 -15.77 -43.69 68.01
CA CYS A 409 -15.20 -42.62 67.20
C CYS A 409 -15.62 -41.24 67.76
N GLU A 410 -14.67 -40.45 68.23
CA GLU A 410 -14.91 -39.10 68.79
C GLU A 410 -15.47 -38.12 67.76
N VAL A 411 -15.21 -38.36 66.46
CA VAL A 411 -15.64 -37.48 65.35
C VAL A 411 -17.12 -37.65 65.01
N CYS A 412 -17.69 -38.86 65.15
CA CYS A 412 -19.07 -39.16 64.73
C CYS A 412 -19.94 -39.87 65.77
N GLY A 413 -19.42 -40.19 66.97
CA GLY A 413 -20.15 -40.86 68.04
C GLY A 413 -20.55 -42.32 67.76
N LYS A 414 -20.16 -42.88 66.61
CA LYS A 414 -20.41 -44.28 66.25
C LYS A 414 -19.44 -45.23 66.96
N HIS A 415 -19.87 -46.48 67.11
CA HIS A 415 -19.13 -47.54 67.78
C HIS A 415 -18.67 -48.60 66.76
N PHE A 416 -17.52 -49.22 66.99
CA PHE A 416 -16.86 -50.11 66.04
C PHE A 416 -16.21 -51.32 66.73
N GLU A 417 -16.17 -52.46 66.03
CA GLU A 417 -15.51 -53.68 66.51
C GLU A 417 -13.97 -53.61 66.40
N ASP A 418 -13.48 -52.68 65.56
CA ASP A 418 -12.06 -52.54 65.19
C ASP A 418 -11.58 -51.08 65.24
N GLU A 419 -10.25 -50.93 65.32
CA GLU A 419 -9.57 -49.63 65.48
C GLU A 419 -9.57 -48.84 64.15
N GLU A 420 -9.69 -49.56 63.02
CA GLU A 420 -9.76 -48.99 61.67
C GLU A 420 -11.14 -48.40 61.31
N GLY A 421 -12.18 -48.61 62.12
CA GLY A 421 -13.54 -48.09 61.87
C GLY A 421 -14.30 -48.78 60.73
N SER A 422 -13.92 -50.01 60.38
CA SER A 422 -14.47 -50.77 59.25
C SER A 422 -15.73 -51.57 59.59
N ARG A 423 -15.90 -52.01 60.84
CA ARG A 423 -17.11 -52.74 61.32
C ARG A 423 -17.90 -51.88 62.29
N GLU A 424 -18.93 -51.20 61.80
CA GLU A 424 -19.83 -50.39 62.64
C GLU A 424 -20.77 -51.28 63.48
N ILE A 425 -20.78 -51.04 64.79
CA ILE A 425 -21.69 -51.67 65.75
C ILE A 425 -23.04 -50.93 65.70
N ALA A 426 -24.03 -51.55 65.07
CA ALA A 426 -25.36 -50.96 64.87
C ALA A 426 -26.19 -50.81 66.18
N ASN A 427 -25.93 -51.66 67.18
CA ASN A 427 -26.54 -51.56 68.50
C ASN A 427 -25.48 -51.88 69.57
N LEU A 428 -25.06 -50.87 70.33
CA LEU A 428 -24.02 -51.06 71.36
C LEU A 428 -24.53 -51.90 72.54
N ASP A 429 -25.82 -51.83 72.88
CA ASP A 429 -26.35 -52.48 74.10
C ASP A 429 -26.48 -54.00 73.96
N GLU A 430 -26.68 -54.48 72.73
CA GLU A 430 -26.67 -55.92 72.38
C GLU A 430 -25.28 -56.44 71.99
N TYR A 431 -24.34 -55.55 71.65
CA TYR A 431 -23.01 -55.95 71.16
C TYR A 431 -22.12 -56.55 72.26
N GLY A 432 -21.46 -57.66 71.91
CA GLY A 432 -20.36 -58.20 72.69
C GLY A 432 -20.73 -58.72 74.08
N ILE A 433 -22.03 -58.90 74.39
CA ILE A 433 -22.48 -59.35 75.71
C ILE A 433 -21.95 -60.77 75.99
N ILE A 434 -21.10 -60.88 77.00
CA ILE A 434 -20.56 -62.15 77.49
C ILE A 434 -21.52 -62.66 78.57
N PRO A 435 -22.15 -63.84 78.41
CA PRO A 435 -23.07 -64.38 79.41
C PRO A 435 -22.44 -64.49 80.80
N THR A 436 -23.25 -64.40 81.84
CA THR A 436 -22.85 -64.69 83.22
C THR A 436 -22.18 -66.05 83.31
N THR A 437 -21.09 -66.15 84.09
CA THR A 437 -20.43 -67.43 84.35
C THR A 437 -21.28 -68.20 85.36
N ASP A 438 -21.97 -69.25 84.91
CA ASP A 438 -22.87 -70.05 85.75
C ASP A 438 -22.24 -70.40 87.11
N HIS A 439 -23.05 -70.31 88.17
CA HIS A 439 -22.58 -70.63 89.51
C HIS A 439 -22.26 -72.12 89.63
N GLU A 440 -20.98 -72.48 89.65
CA GLU A 440 -20.52 -73.85 89.92
C GLU A 440 -20.42 -74.08 91.44
N ALA A 441 -21.15 -75.07 91.97
CA ALA A 441 -21.22 -75.33 93.40
C ALA A 441 -20.01 -76.14 93.90
N GLY A 442 -19.33 -75.66 94.95
CA GLY A 442 -18.15 -76.29 95.51
C GLY A 442 -18.40 -77.70 96.08
N ALA A 443 -17.34 -78.50 96.18
CA ALA A 443 -17.41 -79.90 96.61
C ALA A 443 -17.90 -80.08 98.06
N GLU A 444 -17.48 -79.20 98.97
CA GLU A 444 -17.85 -79.23 100.39
C GLU A 444 -19.28 -78.75 100.64
N TRP A 445 -19.83 -79.07 101.81
CA TRP A 445 -21.02 -78.43 102.38
C TRP A 445 -20.60 -77.54 103.56
N LYS A 446 -21.30 -76.43 103.76
CA LYS A 446 -21.20 -75.55 104.92
C LYS A 446 -22.54 -75.53 105.65
N SER A 447 -22.55 -75.20 106.93
CA SER A 447 -23.77 -75.14 107.76
C SER A 447 -23.69 -74.08 108.85
N ASP A 448 -24.86 -73.57 109.25
CA ASP A 448 -25.06 -72.65 110.37
C ASP A 448 -26.36 -73.03 111.13
N GLU A 449 -26.83 -72.17 112.04
CA GLU A 449 -28.04 -72.40 112.84
C GLU A 449 -29.34 -72.49 112.01
N THR A 450 -29.33 -72.04 110.76
CA THR A 450 -30.53 -71.94 109.89
C THR A 450 -30.60 -73.02 108.82
N GLY A 451 -29.47 -73.55 108.37
CA GLY A 451 -29.43 -74.59 107.33
C GLY A 451 -28.03 -74.96 106.87
N HIS A 452 -27.96 -75.61 105.71
CA HIS A 452 -26.72 -76.01 105.04
C HIS A 452 -26.73 -75.62 103.57
N TRP A 453 -25.58 -75.17 103.05
CA TRP A 453 -25.40 -74.66 101.68
C TRP A 453 -24.07 -75.13 101.07
N LYS A 454 -23.93 -74.92 99.76
CA LYS A 454 -22.65 -74.98 99.05
C LYS A 454 -22.23 -73.58 98.65
N GLU A 455 -20.93 -73.29 98.65
CA GLU A 455 -20.41 -72.00 98.19
C GLU A 455 -20.04 -72.11 96.71
N CYS A 456 -20.30 -71.06 95.92
CA CYS A 456 -19.91 -71.04 94.52
C CYS A 456 -18.38 -70.95 94.37
N LEU A 457 -17.77 -71.81 93.53
CA LEU A 457 -16.32 -71.82 93.29
C LEU A 457 -15.76 -70.51 92.73
N ASN A 458 -16.59 -69.75 92.00
CA ASN A 458 -16.16 -68.57 91.25
C ASN A 458 -16.37 -67.24 92.00
N CYS A 459 -17.33 -67.18 92.94
CA CYS A 459 -17.67 -65.95 93.67
C CYS A 459 -17.85 -66.11 95.20
N GLY A 460 -17.97 -67.33 95.72
CA GLY A 460 -18.17 -67.62 97.14
C GLY A 460 -19.60 -67.52 97.66
N ASP A 461 -20.57 -67.07 96.84
CA ASP A 461 -21.98 -66.91 97.25
C ASP A 461 -22.61 -68.22 97.77
N LYS A 462 -23.53 -68.12 98.74
CA LYS A 462 -24.35 -69.25 99.20
C LYS A 462 -25.22 -69.77 98.05
N MET A 463 -25.21 -71.09 97.85
CA MET A 463 -26.00 -71.81 96.86
C MET A 463 -26.66 -73.05 97.47
N ASN A 464 -27.81 -73.48 96.91
CA ASN A 464 -28.50 -74.71 97.31
C ASN A 464 -28.71 -74.77 98.83
N GLU A 465 -29.12 -73.64 99.42
CA GLU A 465 -29.37 -73.52 100.85
C GLU A 465 -30.66 -74.28 101.21
N VAL A 466 -30.52 -75.25 102.11
CA VAL A 466 -31.60 -76.14 102.55
C VAL A 466 -31.65 -76.10 104.08
N ALA A 467 -32.85 -75.90 104.63
CA ALA A 467 -33.06 -75.93 106.07
C ALA A 467 -32.77 -77.34 106.62
N HIS A 468 -32.28 -77.41 107.86
CA HIS A 468 -31.95 -78.69 108.48
C HIS A 468 -33.17 -79.62 108.59
N THR A 469 -33.01 -80.85 108.10
CA THR A 469 -33.98 -81.94 108.30
C THR A 469 -33.43 -82.86 109.38
N TYR A 470 -34.02 -82.74 110.58
CA TYR A 470 -33.60 -83.42 111.80
C TYR A 470 -34.28 -84.78 111.98
N GLU A 471 -33.55 -85.74 112.54
CA GLU A 471 -34.11 -86.93 113.17
C GLU A 471 -33.64 -87.02 114.64
N TRP A 472 -34.47 -87.57 115.51
CA TRP A 472 -34.16 -87.73 116.93
C TRP A 472 -33.29 -88.96 117.18
N VAL A 473 -32.06 -88.74 117.64
CA VAL A 473 -31.08 -89.74 118.06
C VAL A 473 -31.16 -89.91 119.58
N THR A 474 -31.47 -91.11 120.07
CA THR A 474 -31.47 -91.40 121.52
C THR A 474 -30.05 -91.63 122.04
N ASP A 475 -29.55 -90.69 122.85
CA ASP A 475 -28.24 -90.80 123.53
C ASP A 475 -28.28 -91.79 124.72
N LYS A 476 -29.42 -91.83 125.43
CA LYS A 476 -29.62 -92.69 126.61
C LYS A 476 -31.09 -93.13 126.70
N GLU A 477 -31.32 -94.43 126.76
CA GLU A 477 -32.65 -95.00 127.02
C GLU A 477 -33.12 -94.71 128.48
N PRO A 478 -34.42 -94.39 128.69
CA PRO A 478 -35.01 -94.30 130.02
C PRO A 478 -35.18 -95.68 130.67
N THR A 479 -35.28 -95.72 132.00
CA THR A 479 -35.53 -96.94 132.78
C THR A 479 -36.61 -96.70 133.83
N ALA A 480 -37.03 -97.74 134.54
CA ALA A 480 -38.05 -97.64 135.60
C ALA A 480 -37.67 -96.71 136.77
N THR A 481 -36.40 -96.29 136.91
CA THR A 481 -35.91 -95.40 137.98
C THR A 481 -34.94 -94.30 137.53
N GLU A 482 -34.61 -94.21 136.24
CA GLU A 482 -33.74 -93.15 135.69
C GLU A 482 -34.28 -92.62 134.37
N GLU A 483 -34.10 -91.32 134.14
CA GLU A 483 -34.44 -90.66 132.89
C GLU A 483 -33.39 -90.92 131.80
N GLY A 484 -33.86 -90.94 130.55
CA GLY A 484 -33.07 -91.00 129.32
C GLY A 484 -32.82 -89.61 128.72
N SER A 485 -32.17 -89.56 127.56
CA SER A 485 -31.96 -88.33 126.78
C SER A 485 -31.82 -88.62 125.29
N ARG A 486 -32.14 -87.62 124.46
CA ARG A 486 -32.07 -87.65 123.01
C ARG A 486 -31.78 -86.27 122.44
N HIS A 487 -31.21 -86.18 121.23
CA HIS A 487 -31.04 -84.92 120.50
C HIS A 487 -31.49 -85.03 119.04
N GLU A 488 -31.72 -83.90 118.41
CA GLU A 488 -31.97 -83.81 116.96
C GLU A 488 -30.64 -83.70 116.19
N GLU A 489 -30.38 -84.59 115.23
CA GLU A 489 -29.23 -84.49 114.31
C GLU A 489 -29.70 -84.28 112.86
N CYS A 490 -29.11 -83.32 112.15
CA CYS A 490 -29.44 -83.09 110.74
C CYS A 490 -28.81 -84.17 109.84
N THR A 491 -29.66 -85.06 109.34
CA THR A 491 -29.33 -86.23 108.50
C THR A 491 -28.47 -85.94 107.25
N VAL A 492 -28.42 -84.69 106.77
CA VAL A 492 -27.67 -84.29 105.55
C VAL A 492 -26.26 -83.77 105.87
N CYS A 493 -26.05 -83.14 107.03
CA CYS A 493 -24.80 -82.43 107.33
C CYS A 493 -24.19 -82.67 108.72
N GLY A 494 -24.86 -83.45 109.59
CA GLY A 494 -24.38 -83.76 110.95
C GLY A 494 -24.44 -82.57 111.92
N TYR A 495 -25.28 -81.57 111.65
CA TYR A 495 -25.51 -80.46 112.57
C TYR A 495 -26.43 -80.91 113.73
N VAL A 496 -25.97 -80.75 114.97
CA VAL A 496 -26.70 -81.11 116.19
C VAL A 496 -27.59 -79.94 116.63
N GLY A 497 -28.89 -80.21 116.77
CA GLY A 497 -29.94 -79.27 117.18
C GLY A 497 -30.34 -79.42 118.65
N GLU A 498 -31.66 -79.44 118.91
CA GLU A 498 -32.22 -79.46 120.28
C GLU A 498 -31.94 -80.79 121.01
N THR A 499 -31.93 -80.77 122.35
CA THR A 499 -31.66 -81.93 123.21
C THR A 499 -32.69 -82.00 124.35
N GLU A 500 -33.28 -83.18 124.57
CA GLU A 500 -34.40 -83.43 125.48
C GLU A 500 -34.14 -84.63 126.42
N THR A 501 -34.81 -84.69 127.57
CA THR A 501 -34.76 -85.79 128.55
C THR A 501 -36.07 -86.58 128.62
N ILE A 502 -35.99 -87.90 128.84
CA ILE A 502 -37.12 -88.86 128.70
C ILE A 502 -37.45 -89.53 130.05
N ALA A 503 -38.71 -89.51 130.50
CA ALA A 503 -39.12 -89.86 131.88
C ALA A 503 -39.36 -91.37 132.19
N ALA A 504 -39.57 -91.69 133.49
CA ALA A 504 -39.71 -93.04 134.07
C ALA A 504 -41.17 -93.45 134.46
N THR A 505 -41.41 -94.74 134.80
CA THR A 505 -42.69 -95.44 134.51
C THR A 505 -43.32 -96.33 135.63
N GLY A 506 -43.71 -95.76 136.79
CA GLY A 506 -44.24 -96.51 137.96
C GLY A 506 -45.79 -96.53 138.20
N THR A 507 -46.22 -97.19 139.30
CA THR A 507 -47.61 -97.31 139.83
C THR A 507 -47.56 -97.48 141.39
N THR A 508 -48.61 -97.59 142.24
CA THR A 508 -50.06 -97.92 142.12
C THR A 508 -50.85 -97.41 143.37
N GLU A 509 -52.10 -96.93 143.21
CA GLU A 509 -53.23 -96.75 144.17
C GLU A 509 -53.08 -95.97 145.53
N THR A 510 -54.05 -95.20 146.10
CA THR A 510 -55.54 -94.96 145.96
C THR A 510 -56.38 -95.59 147.10
N PRO A 511 -57.33 -94.89 147.79
CA PRO A 511 -57.46 -93.44 148.09
C PRO A 511 -57.96 -93.08 149.54
N SER A 512 -57.93 -91.80 149.94
CA SER A 512 -59.01 -91.08 150.69
C SER A 512 -58.69 -89.58 150.93
N ASP A 513 -59.72 -88.74 150.83
CA ASP A 513 -59.80 -87.25 150.99
C ASP A 513 -59.68 -86.81 152.49
N PRO A 514 -59.57 -85.49 152.92
CA PRO A 514 -59.74 -84.24 152.16
C PRO A 514 -58.86 -82.97 152.48
N GLY A 515 -58.92 -81.96 151.58
CA GLY A 515 -58.88 -80.49 151.88
C GLY A 515 -57.50 -79.81 152.12
N GLN A 516 -57.26 -78.51 151.87
CA GLN A 516 -58.16 -77.32 151.86
C GLN A 516 -57.41 -76.03 151.39
N THR A 517 -58.09 -75.07 150.71
CA THR A 517 -57.75 -73.61 150.53
C THR A 517 -56.48 -73.20 149.71
N GLU A 518 -56.34 -72.00 149.11
CA GLU A 518 -57.12 -70.73 149.19
C GLU A 518 -57.09 -69.87 147.89
N GLU A 519 -57.95 -68.83 147.83
CA GLU A 519 -57.98 -67.64 146.95
C GLU A 519 -58.24 -67.71 145.42
N THR A 520 -58.83 -66.61 144.92
CA THR A 520 -59.36 -66.31 143.55
C THR A 520 -59.65 -64.76 143.56
N PRO A 521 -59.87 -64.00 142.44
CA PRO A 521 -60.34 -64.45 141.14
C PRO A 521 -59.85 -63.76 139.84
N SER A 522 -60.09 -64.49 138.73
CA SER A 522 -60.51 -64.03 137.40
C SER A 522 -59.74 -62.92 136.65
N ALA A 523 -58.96 -63.35 135.65
CA ALA A 523 -59.05 -62.79 134.30
C ALA A 523 -60.07 -63.61 133.46
N ALA A 524 -60.37 -63.17 132.23
CA ALA A 524 -61.38 -63.79 131.37
C ALA A 524 -60.89 -65.06 130.63
N ASP A 525 -61.85 -65.83 130.12
CA ASP A 525 -61.71 -67.19 129.58
C ASP A 525 -61.84 -67.19 128.04
N ASP A 526 -61.12 -68.08 127.36
CA ASP A 526 -61.02 -68.22 125.89
C ASP A 526 -60.88 -69.73 125.55
N THR A 527 -61.13 -70.13 124.29
CA THR A 527 -61.06 -71.53 123.77
C THR A 527 -62.35 -72.35 124.08
N GLU A 528 -62.84 -73.32 123.29
CA GLU A 528 -62.40 -73.99 122.04
C GLU A 528 -63.14 -73.47 120.78
N GLY A 529 -62.65 -73.66 119.55
CA GLY A 529 -61.38 -74.25 119.09
C GLY A 529 -61.49 -74.88 117.68
N SER A 530 -60.34 -75.08 117.01
CA SER A 530 -60.20 -75.77 115.68
C SER A 530 -60.76 -75.00 114.46
N ALA A 531 -60.23 -75.03 113.23
CA ALA A 531 -58.91 -75.30 112.60
C ALA A 531 -59.08 -75.06 111.07
N THR A 532 -58.10 -74.81 110.18
CA THR A 532 -56.70 -74.32 110.13
C THR A 532 -56.47 -73.89 108.65
N ASP A 533 -55.39 -73.23 108.18
CA ASP A 533 -54.09 -72.80 108.74
C ASP A 533 -53.65 -71.46 108.07
N ASN A 534 -52.47 -70.91 108.39
CA ASN A 534 -51.96 -69.67 107.78
C ASN A 534 -50.42 -69.47 107.90
N LYS A 535 -49.71 -69.09 106.82
CA LYS A 535 -48.36 -68.52 106.93
C LYS A 535 -47.93 -67.62 105.76
N THR A 536 -47.43 -66.42 106.10
CA THR A 536 -46.63 -65.47 105.29
C THR A 536 -45.15 -65.89 105.26
N GLY A 537 -44.23 -65.33 104.48
CA GLY A 537 -44.17 -64.17 103.56
C GLY A 537 -42.83 -64.23 102.78
N PRO A 538 -42.11 -63.13 102.42
CA PRO A 538 -42.34 -61.71 102.72
C PRO A 538 -42.41 -60.81 101.45
N GLU A 539 -42.05 -59.52 101.56
CA GLU A 539 -42.24 -58.44 100.57
C GLU A 539 -40.99 -58.08 99.74
N THR A 540 -41.20 -57.42 98.60
CA THR A 540 -40.46 -56.21 98.17
C THR A 540 -41.39 -55.28 97.37
N GLY A 541 -41.02 -53.99 97.23
CA GLY A 541 -41.81 -52.96 96.52
C GLY A 541 -41.76 -53.05 94.99
N ASP A 542 -42.16 -52.04 94.22
CA ASP A 542 -42.57 -50.66 94.54
C ASP A 542 -43.42 -50.10 93.36
N SER A 543 -44.14 -48.98 93.52
CA SER A 543 -44.50 -48.06 92.41
C SER A 543 -45.28 -46.81 92.87
N SER A 544 -44.66 -45.64 92.74
CA SER A 544 -45.32 -44.34 92.92
C SER A 544 -45.73 -43.67 91.60
N ASN A 545 -47.03 -43.45 91.44
CA ASN A 545 -47.69 -42.32 90.74
C ASN A 545 -46.99 -41.68 89.50
N PRO A 546 -47.41 -42.00 88.26
CA PRO A 546 -46.99 -41.28 87.05
C PRO A 546 -47.84 -40.02 86.79
N ALA A 547 -47.76 -39.00 87.64
CA ALA A 547 -48.45 -37.73 87.42
C ALA A 547 -47.72 -36.50 87.99
N LEU A 548 -47.02 -35.75 87.12
CA LEU A 548 -46.97 -34.27 87.08
C LEU A 548 -46.06 -33.74 85.93
N TRP A 549 -46.32 -32.50 85.50
CA TRP A 549 -45.47 -31.63 84.65
C TRP A 549 -45.21 -31.99 83.17
N ILE A 550 -46.26 -32.02 82.34
CA ILE A 550 -46.16 -31.58 80.93
C ILE A 550 -46.41 -30.06 80.89
N THR A 551 -45.35 -29.24 81.00
CA THR A 551 -45.48 -27.77 80.95
C THR A 551 -44.27 -27.04 80.33
N LEU A 552 -43.81 -27.40 79.12
CA LEU A 552 -42.95 -26.50 78.32
C LEU A 552 -42.89 -26.80 76.80
N LEU A 553 -43.98 -26.57 76.04
CA LEU A 553 -43.92 -26.59 74.56
C LEU A 553 -44.94 -25.68 73.83
N LEU A 554 -45.03 -24.41 74.22
CA LEU A 554 -45.78 -23.39 73.46
C LEU A 554 -45.06 -22.04 73.46
N LEU A 555 -44.10 -21.89 72.53
CA LEU A 555 -43.44 -20.68 71.99
C LEU A 555 -42.43 -21.25 70.94
N SER A 556 -42.23 -20.73 69.72
CA SER A 556 -42.79 -19.55 69.03
C SER A 556 -42.48 -19.62 67.51
N LEU A 557 -43.00 -18.65 66.73
CA LEU A 557 -42.75 -18.39 65.29
C LEU A 557 -43.37 -19.41 64.28
N GLY A 558 -43.88 -19.02 63.10
CA GLY A 558 -44.26 -17.69 62.60
C GLY A 558 -43.45 -17.16 61.41
N GLY A 559 -44.12 -16.93 60.26
CA GLY A 559 -43.51 -16.48 58.98
C GLY A 559 -43.53 -17.60 57.92
N LEU A 560 -44.26 -17.57 56.80
CA LEU A 560 -45.03 -16.53 56.09
C LEU A 560 -44.20 -15.55 55.23
N THR A 561 -43.86 -15.94 53.99
CA THR A 561 -44.30 -15.26 52.74
C THR A 561 -43.79 -15.99 51.50
N GLY A 562 -44.50 -15.84 50.38
CA GLY A 562 -43.97 -16.07 49.03
C GLY A 562 -44.30 -14.85 48.16
N VAL A 563 -43.44 -14.55 47.17
CA VAL A 563 -43.63 -13.42 46.26
C VAL A 563 -43.49 -13.90 44.81
N ILE A 564 -44.48 -13.54 43.99
CA ILE A 564 -44.44 -13.71 42.53
C ILE A 564 -43.94 -12.40 41.93
N ILE A 565 -42.99 -12.46 40.99
CA ILE A 565 -42.83 -11.41 39.98
C ILE A 565 -42.94 -12.04 38.59
N TYR A 566 -43.84 -11.45 37.81
CA TYR A 566 -44.08 -11.73 36.40
C TYR A 566 -43.75 -10.46 35.63
N SER A 567 -42.97 -10.57 34.55
CA SER A 567 -42.80 -9.51 33.56
C SER A 567 -42.44 -10.14 32.23
N GLY A 568 -43.15 -9.79 31.15
CA GLY A 568 -42.99 -10.45 29.85
C GLY A 568 -42.93 -9.51 28.66
N LYS A 569 -42.26 -9.99 27.61
CA LYS A 569 -42.44 -9.67 26.17
C LYS A 569 -42.52 -8.19 25.74
N ARG A 570 -41.48 -7.82 24.97
CA ARG A 570 -41.52 -6.99 23.74
C ARG A 570 -41.88 -5.50 23.88
N LYS A 571 -40.97 -4.65 23.39
CA LYS A 571 -41.08 -4.09 22.01
C LYS A 571 -39.74 -3.53 21.53
N ALA A 572 -39.68 -3.20 20.24
CA ALA A 572 -38.50 -2.67 19.56
C ALA A 572 -38.61 -1.15 19.36
N ALA A 573 -37.44 -0.51 19.24
CA ALA A 573 -37.13 0.59 18.32
C ALA A 573 -35.66 0.41 17.91
#